data_AF-A0A2D7DFU6-F1
#
_entry.id   AF-A0A2D7DFU6-F1
#
_cell.length_a   1.000
_cell.length_b   1.000
_cell.length_c   1.000
_cell.angle_alpha   90.00
_cell.angle_beta   90.00
_cell.angle_gamma   90.00
#
_symmetry.space_group_name_H-M   'P 1'
#
loop_
_entity.id
_entity.type
_entity.pdbx_description
1 polymer ?
#
loop_
_entity_poly.entity_id
_entity_poly.type
_entity_poly.pdbx_seq_one_letter_code
_entity_poly.pdbx_strand_id
1 'polypeptide(L)'
;MKRAFLHILTVGCMSLVAFAAWSQAGPCDCPPVAERPIVEVDDANGLGTGNATWSCDSLYVLTATVFVNPGDELIILPGTVVQGRTGIVSDTLTFTLPNGNPSPRQDYLFSQEAGSLVVSAGATIVADGTSNCPIVFTYEGDPMDASSGYDVRGKWGGLIVCGDGQLNTFDGDDEAEGVVDATGQNRHVYGGDGTLYPSSGVLRYLSLRHASTSRGISQFENGLETNALTLCGVGPETTVEFIEAVASGDDGVQIFGGLVNVRYLGLAFNAEDGLEYDQGWQGNGQFIFSITDELNGAGEHAGDYEGDDYEEFDVDMTFMPYSNPMLHNQTYIGKGAATAIRMHNGAGVRMYNSLFAHYGLGIDFEDEDPCDAWELFLFGETQIHNNRFWAIGDSSGITEMILYNEGFVFNGQEEIEAHFIDNNNYAADPQFDADFTSEEGHITDAINLAPSLDSNFTVTPEFLPMDPWFIPVDYIGAFNTDGSNWLTCWTYIEQLGLFGEWVDPEVVLAGCTYDFACNYNPEATVDDGSCEVTTCAGCIWPEATNYDPSALWDDGSCQLPIASSCPEDINQDGQVNTGDLLMFLGAFGMICP
;
A
#
# COMPACT_ATOMS: atom_id res chain seq x y z
N MET A 1 -71.92 28.45 -46.82
CA MET A 1 -71.56 29.82 -47.25
C MET A 1 -70.08 30.04 -46.89
N LYS A 2 -69.29 30.44 -47.89
CA LYS A 2 -67.83 30.55 -48.03
C LYS A 2 -66.95 30.85 -46.79
N ARG A 3 -65.82 30.13 -46.66
CA ARG A 3 -64.41 30.59 -46.83
C ARG A 3 -63.46 29.40 -46.54
N ALA A 4 -63.00 28.68 -47.57
CA ALA A 4 -61.75 28.84 -48.34
C ALA A 4 -60.50 28.25 -47.63
N PHE A 5 -60.15 27.03 -48.05
CA PHE A 5 -58.85 26.36 -47.93
C PHE A 5 -57.77 27.06 -48.78
N LEU A 6 -56.52 27.14 -48.30
CA LEU A 6 -55.27 26.72 -49.00
C LEU A 6 -54.02 26.90 -48.10
N HIS A 7 -53.06 25.99 -48.27
CA HIS A 7 -51.80 25.71 -47.56
C HIS A 7 -50.69 26.80 -47.58
N ILE A 8 -49.70 26.65 -46.67
CA ILE A 8 -48.25 26.60 -46.93
C ILE A 8 -47.56 25.66 -45.89
N LEU A 9 -46.57 24.89 -46.36
CA LEU A 9 -45.79 23.82 -45.73
C LEU A 9 -44.82 24.27 -44.62
N THR A 10 -44.49 23.35 -43.70
CA THR A 10 -43.09 22.95 -43.43
C THR A 10 -42.98 21.47 -43.04
N VAL A 11 -41.85 20.90 -43.46
CA VAL A 11 -41.47 19.49 -43.57
C VAL A 11 -41.34 18.78 -42.22
N GLY A 12 -41.88 17.57 -42.11
CA GLY A 12 -41.54 16.60 -41.09
C GLY A 12 -40.67 15.49 -41.69
N CYS A 13 -39.61 15.11 -40.99
CA CYS A 13 -38.84 13.89 -41.26
C CYS A 13 -38.77 13.08 -39.96
N MET A 14 -39.24 11.84 -40.01
CA MET A 14 -39.08 10.83 -38.97
C MET A 14 -37.61 10.50 -38.77
N SER A 15 -37.21 10.25 -37.53
CA SER A 15 -36.11 9.35 -37.18
C SER A 15 -36.45 8.62 -35.89
N LEU A 16 -36.33 7.29 -35.94
CA LEU A 16 -36.42 6.39 -34.80
C LEU A 16 -35.44 6.83 -33.70
N VAL A 17 -35.90 6.86 -32.45
CA VAL A 17 -35.02 6.83 -31.28
C VAL A 17 -35.23 5.47 -30.64
N ALA A 18 -34.18 4.66 -30.68
CA ALA A 18 -34.09 3.40 -29.98
C ALA A 18 -34.24 3.65 -28.47
N PHE A 19 -34.97 2.78 -27.79
CA PHE A 19 -34.86 2.64 -26.34
C PHE A 19 -33.44 2.13 -26.05
N ALA A 20 -32.53 3.02 -25.67
CA ALA A 20 -31.36 2.62 -24.92
C ALA A 20 -31.85 2.32 -23.50
N ALA A 21 -31.72 1.06 -23.08
CA ALA A 21 -31.78 0.70 -21.68
C ALA A 21 -30.60 1.39 -21.00
N TRP A 22 -30.88 2.22 -20.02
CA TRP A 22 -29.86 2.74 -19.12
C TRP A 22 -29.61 1.61 -18.12
N SER A 23 -28.62 0.77 -18.37
CA SER A 23 -28.00 -0.03 -17.33
C SER A 23 -27.18 0.91 -16.47
N GLN A 24 -27.44 0.88 -15.17
CA GLN A 24 -26.72 1.66 -14.18
C GLN A 24 -25.34 1.01 -14.01
N ALA A 25 -24.33 1.65 -14.60
CA ALA A 25 -22.92 1.26 -14.64
C ALA A 25 -22.27 1.40 -13.25
N GLY A 26 -21.54 0.37 -12.82
CA GLY A 26 -20.58 0.45 -11.70
C GLY A 26 -19.26 1.11 -12.13
N PRO A 27 -18.29 1.32 -11.21
CA PRO A 27 -17.13 2.19 -11.44
C PRO A 27 -16.14 1.75 -12.54
N CYS A 28 -16.10 0.46 -12.89
CA CYS A 28 -15.10 -0.10 -13.83
C CYS A 28 -15.70 -0.61 -15.15
N ASP A 29 -17.03 -0.73 -15.27
CA ASP A 29 -17.74 -1.31 -16.42
C ASP A 29 -17.20 -2.68 -16.91
N CYS A 30 -16.58 -3.47 -16.01
CA CYS A 30 -16.01 -4.77 -16.35
C CYS A 30 -17.06 -5.88 -16.32
N PRO A 31 -17.02 -6.87 -17.24
CA PRO A 31 -17.81 -8.09 -17.09
C PRO A 31 -17.47 -8.83 -15.78
N PRO A 32 -18.42 -9.59 -15.19
CA PRO A 32 -18.13 -10.48 -14.08
C PRO A 32 -16.95 -11.40 -14.43
N VAL A 33 -16.02 -11.64 -13.50
CA VAL A 33 -14.79 -12.40 -13.79
C VAL A 33 -15.08 -13.76 -14.42
N ALA A 34 -16.09 -14.47 -13.93
CA ALA A 34 -16.52 -15.78 -14.45
C ALA A 34 -17.04 -15.75 -15.91
N GLU A 35 -17.36 -14.56 -16.45
CA GLU A 35 -17.84 -14.38 -17.82
C GLU A 35 -16.74 -13.87 -18.77
N ARG A 36 -15.58 -13.48 -18.26
CA ARG A 36 -14.48 -12.93 -19.06
C ARG A 36 -13.85 -14.04 -19.92
N PRO A 37 -13.66 -13.85 -21.23
CA PRO A 37 -12.89 -14.77 -22.06
C PRO A 37 -11.45 -14.88 -21.55
N ILE A 38 -10.92 -16.11 -21.53
CA ILE A 38 -9.54 -16.40 -21.15
C ILE A 38 -8.61 -16.09 -22.33
N VAL A 39 -7.55 -15.35 -22.07
CA VAL A 39 -6.42 -15.09 -22.97
C VAL A 39 -5.19 -15.74 -22.37
N GLU A 40 -4.78 -16.89 -22.90
CA GLU A 40 -3.50 -17.49 -22.53
C GLU A 40 -2.36 -16.67 -23.16
N VAL A 41 -1.40 -16.30 -22.32
CA VAL A 41 -0.18 -15.59 -22.70
C VAL A 41 0.98 -16.56 -22.50
N ASP A 42 1.74 -16.79 -23.57
CA ASP A 42 2.92 -17.65 -23.58
C ASP A 42 4.12 -16.88 -24.13
N ASP A 43 5.31 -17.31 -23.74
CA ASP A 43 6.56 -16.78 -24.29
C ASP A 43 7.57 -17.89 -24.64
N ALA A 44 7.07 -19.09 -24.99
CA ALA A 44 7.92 -20.23 -25.30
C ALA A 44 8.85 -20.01 -26.52
N ASN A 45 8.56 -18.99 -27.34
CA ASN A 45 9.33 -18.64 -28.53
C ASN A 45 10.16 -17.35 -28.37
N GLY A 46 10.15 -16.73 -27.18
CA GLY A 46 10.89 -15.50 -26.92
C GLY A 46 10.35 -14.28 -27.65
N LEU A 47 9.06 -14.26 -27.96
CA LEU A 47 8.39 -13.14 -28.62
C LEU A 47 7.97 -12.05 -27.64
N GLY A 48 7.93 -12.38 -26.35
CA GLY A 48 7.36 -11.58 -25.27
C GLY A 48 5.90 -11.22 -25.50
N THR A 49 5.43 -10.24 -24.74
CA THR A 49 4.08 -9.66 -24.89
C THR A 49 3.94 -8.84 -26.17
N GLY A 50 5.06 -8.28 -26.68
CA GLY A 50 5.03 -7.19 -27.65
C GLY A 50 4.39 -5.92 -27.07
N ASN A 51 4.17 -4.93 -27.93
CA ASN A 51 3.31 -3.80 -27.57
C ASN A 51 1.86 -4.27 -27.41
N ALA A 52 1.34 -4.20 -26.19
CA ALA A 52 0.05 -4.77 -25.84
C ALA A 52 -0.75 -3.88 -24.89
N THR A 53 -2.08 -4.00 -24.97
CA THR A 53 -3.00 -3.41 -24.00
C THR A 53 -3.92 -4.50 -23.47
N TRP A 54 -3.88 -4.70 -22.16
CA TRP A 54 -4.72 -5.64 -21.44
C TRP A 54 -5.85 -4.90 -20.73
N SER A 55 -7.05 -5.48 -20.71
CA SER A 55 -8.24 -4.83 -20.18
C SER A 55 -9.13 -5.81 -19.43
N CYS A 56 -10.01 -5.30 -18.57
CA CYS A 56 -10.92 -6.14 -17.80
C CYS A 56 -12.02 -6.84 -18.61
N ASP A 57 -12.05 -6.67 -19.94
CA ASP A 57 -12.85 -7.48 -20.86
C ASP A 57 -12.37 -8.93 -20.96
N SER A 58 -11.19 -9.26 -20.44
CA SER A 58 -10.59 -10.59 -20.52
C SER A 58 -9.92 -10.99 -19.21
N LEU A 59 -9.73 -12.30 -19.02
CA LEU A 59 -8.91 -12.88 -17.96
C LEU A 59 -7.60 -13.35 -18.60
N TYR A 60 -6.47 -12.76 -18.23
CA TYR A 60 -5.17 -13.10 -18.81
C TYR A 60 -4.51 -14.20 -17.97
N VAL A 61 -4.00 -15.25 -18.61
CA VAL A 61 -3.33 -16.36 -17.93
C VAL A 61 -1.91 -16.51 -18.46
N LEU A 62 -0.91 -16.18 -17.64
CA LEU A 62 0.50 -16.40 -17.89
C LEU A 62 0.78 -17.90 -17.77
N THR A 63 1.04 -18.55 -18.90
CA THR A 63 1.17 -20.02 -18.96
C THR A 63 2.57 -20.54 -18.62
N ALA A 64 3.53 -19.62 -18.53
CA ALA A 64 4.93 -19.76 -18.15
C ALA A 64 5.46 -18.37 -17.74
N THR A 65 6.75 -18.22 -17.46
CA THR A 65 7.39 -16.91 -17.41
C THR A 65 7.21 -16.19 -18.75
N VAL A 66 6.60 -15.00 -18.72
CA VAL A 66 6.32 -14.16 -19.89
C VAL A 66 7.10 -12.86 -19.74
N PHE A 67 7.83 -12.48 -20.78
CA PHE A 67 8.61 -11.25 -20.78
C PHE A 67 7.90 -10.11 -21.54
N VAL A 68 8.01 -8.89 -21.03
CA VAL A 68 7.87 -7.66 -21.83
C VAL A 68 9.27 -7.30 -22.30
N ASN A 69 9.54 -7.43 -23.60
CA ASN A 69 10.90 -7.31 -24.09
C ASN A 69 11.39 -5.86 -24.08
N PRO A 70 12.72 -5.63 -24.07
CA PRO A 70 13.28 -4.29 -24.22
C PRO A 70 12.71 -3.55 -25.43
N GLY A 71 12.18 -2.35 -25.21
CA GLY A 71 11.54 -1.51 -26.23
C GLY A 71 10.04 -1.78 -26.47
N ASP A 72 9.44 -2.78 -25.83
CA ASP A 72 7.99 -3.00 -25.82
C ASP A 72 7.32 -2.25 -24.66
N GLU A 73 6.05 -1.86 -24.87
CA GLU A 73 5.18 -1.28 -23.85
C GLU A 73 3.98 -2.20 -23.58
N LEU A 74 3.78 -2.57 -22.31
CA LEU A 74 2.59 -3.29 -21.83
C LEU A 74 1.71 -2.33 -21.02
N ILE A 75 0.52 -2.01 -21.52
CA ILE A 75 -0.49 -1.24 -20.78
C ILE A 75 -1.51 -2.21 -20.17
N ILE A 76 -1.76 -2.13 -18.87
CA ILE A 76 -2.79 -2.90 -18.17
C ILE A 76 -3.81 -1.91 -17.60
N LEU A 77 -5.04 -1.96 -18.12
CA LEU A 77 -6.11 -1.04 -17.73
C LEU A 77 -6.73 -1.45 -16.37
N PRO A 78 -7.33 -0.51 -15.63
CA PRO A 78 -8.01 -0.78 -14.35
C PRO A 78 -8.98 -1.97 -14.39
N GLY A 79 -9.09 -2.70 -13.27
CA GLY A 79 -9.97 -3.87 -13.13
C GLY A 79 -9.53 -5.13 -13.87
N THR A 80 -8.39 -5.10 -14.57
CA THR A 80 -7.81 -6.27 -15.25
C THR A 80 -7.36 -7.30 -14.22
N VAL A 81 -7.60 -8.58 -14.53
CA VAL A 81 -7.11 -9.71 -13.74
C VAL A 81 -6.10 -10.48 -14.58
N VAL A 82 -4.91 -10.68 -14.01
CA VAL A 82 -3.82 -11.45 -14.58
C VAL A 82 -3.52 -12.61 -13.64
N GLN A 83 -3.52 -13.82 -14.18
CA GLN A 83 -3.31 -15.05 -13.43
C GLN A 83 -2.03 -15.74 -13.87
N GLY A 84 -1.18 -16.16 -12.94
CA GLY A 84 -0.07 -17.06 -13.21
C GLY A 84 -0.49 -18.52 -13.07
N ARG A 85 -0.12 -19.35 -14.05
CA ARG A 85 -0.29 -20.81 -13.94
C ARG A 85 0.56 -21.36 -12.81
N THR A 86 0.02 -22.27 -12.01
CA THR A 86 0.78 -22.85 -10.89
C THR A 86 1.85 -23.83 -11.37
N GLY A 87 3.04 -23.74 -10.79
CA GLY A 87 4.13 -24.69 -11.06
C GLY A 87 3.79 -26.10 -10.57
N ILE A 88 4.21 -27.13 -11.33
CA ILE A 88 4.06 -28.54 -10.94
C ILE A 88 5.43 -29.19 -10.81
N VAL A 89 5.89 -29.34 -9.57
CA VAL A 89 7.13 -30.08 -9.24
C VAL A 89 6.95 -31.55 -9.62
N SER A 90 7.89 -32.05 -10.41
CA SER A 90 7.93 -33.42 -10.94
C SER A 90 8.96 -34.31 -10.25
N ASP A 91 10.03 -33.70 -9.74
CA ASP A 91 11.08 -34.36 -8.99
C ASP A 91 11.81 -33.35 -8.09
N THR A 92 12.54 -33.84 -7.11
CA THR A 92 13.35 -33.03 -6.20
C THR A 92 14.79 -33.54 -6.23
N LEU A 93 15.72 -32.66 -6.59
CA LEU A 93 17.14 -32.95 -6.61
C LEU A 93 17.73 -32.67 -5.23
N THR A 94 18.29 -33.72 -4.61
CA THR A 94 19.11 -33.60 -3.41
C THR A 94 20.57 -33.89 -3.76
N PHE A 95 21.45 -32.92 -3.57
CA PHE A 95 22.89 -33.10 -3.79
C PHE A 95 23.56 -33.70 -2.55
N THR A 96 24.68 -34.39 -2.71
CA THR A 96 25.52 -34.82 -1.57
C THR A 96 26.77 -33.96 -1.54
N LEU A 97 26.98 -33.26 -0.43
CA LEU A 97 28.15 -32.42 -0.23
C LEU A 97 29.43 -33.27 -0.27
N PRO A 98 30.61 -32.68 -0.58
CA PRO A 98 31.89 -33.39 -0.64
C PRO A 98 32.26 -34.15 0.64
N ASN A 99 31.67 -33.78 1.78
CA ASN A 99 31.82 -34.46 3.08
C ASN A 99 30.98 -35.74 3.21
N GLY A 100 30.19 -36.10 2.19
CA GLY A 100 29.33 -37.29 2.16
C GLY A 100 27.97 -37.12 2.85
N ASN A 101 27.66 -35.94 3.40
CA ASN A 101 26.33 -35.64 3.89
C ASN A 101 25.42 -35.21 2.73
N PRO A 102 24.21 -35.76 2.59
CA PRO A 102 23.21 -35.17 1.70
C PRO A 102 22.96 -33.72 2.13
N SER A 103 22.96 -32.81 1.17
CA SER A 103 22.63 -31.41 1.39
C SER A 103 21.19 -31.34 1.90
N PRO A 104 20.90 -30.55 2.95
CA PRO A 104 19.53 -30.29 3.35
C PRO A 104 18.77 -29.47 2.29
N ARG A 105 19.50 -28.85 1.34
CA ARG A 105 18.99 -28.01 0.25
C ARG A 105 18.47 -28.86 -0.91
N GLN A 106 17.25 -28.54 -1.37
CA GLN A 106 16.50 -29.27 -2.38
C GLN A 106 16.23 -28.36 -3.58
N ASP A 107 16.55 -28.81 -4.79
CA ASP A 107 16.12 -28.14 -6.01
C ASP A 107 14.91 -28.83 -6.61
N TYR A 108 13.97 -28.07 -7.14
CA TYR A 108 12.73 -28.58 -7.70
C TYR A 108 12.80 -28.63 -9.22
N LEU A 109 12.56 -29.81 -9.79
CA LEU A 109 12.41 -29.99 -11.23
C LEU A 109 10.94 -29.88 -11.59
N PHE A 110 10.57 -28.83 -12.31
CA PHE A 110 9.20 -28.60 -12.72
C PHE A 110 8.85 -29.35 -14.02
N SER A 111 7.72 -30.06 -14.00
CA SER A 111 7.08 -30.56 -15.23
C SER A 111 6.23 -29.49 -15.92
N GLN A 112 5.89 -28.44 -15.18
CA GLN A 112 5.21 -27.23 -15.62
C GLN A 112 5.77 -26.09 -14.79
N GLU A 113 6.37 -25.10 -15.45
CA GLU A 113 6.87 -23.89 -14.79
C GLU A 113 5.72 -23.03 -14.27
N ALA A 114 5.96 -22.29 -13.20
CA ALA A 114 5.01 -21.29 -12.74
C ALA A 114 4.93 -20.13 -13.74
N GLY A 115 3.74 -19.54 -13.89
CA GLY A 115 3.55 -18.31 -14.63
C GLY A 115 4.10 -17.12 -13.84
N SER A 116 4.90 -16.27 -14.48
CA SER A 116 5.37 -15.00 -13.94
C SER A 116 5.39 -13.94 -15.05
N LEU A 117 5.35 -12.66 -14.68
CA LEU A 117 5.48 -11.55 -15.62
C LEU A 117 6.79 -10.81 -15.33
N VAL A 118 7.68 -10.76 -16.32
CA VAL A 118 8.98 -10.09 -16.21
C VAL A 118 9.00 -8.90 -17.17
N VAL A 119 9.16 -7.71 -16.65
CA VAL A 119 9.38 -6.50 -17.45
C VAL A 119 10.89 -6.31 -17.56
N SER A 120 11.45 -6.59 -18.74
CA SER A 120 12.90 -6.53 -18.95
C SER A 120 13.43 -5.11 -18.86
N ALA A 121 14.71 -4.95 -18.53
CA ALA A 121 15.39 -3.67 -18.61
C ALA A 121 15.20 -3.02 -20.01
N GLY A 122 14.76 -1.75 -20.02
CA GLY A 122 14.42 -1.01 -21.24
C GLY A 122 13.02 -1.29 -21.82
N ALA A 123 12.20 -2.12 -21.18
CA ALA A 123 10.77 -2.23 -21.45
C ALA A 123 9.97 -1.24 -20.58
N THR A 124 8.66 -1.12 -20.84
CA THR A 124 7.77 -0.29 -20.01
C THR A 124 6.48 -1.02 -19.68
N ILE A 125 6.06 -0.95 -18.42
CA ILE A 125 4.74 -1.40 -17.97
C ILE A 125 3.92 -0.20 -17.46
N VAL A 126 2.67 -0.07 -17.90
CA VAL A 126 1.73 0.93 -17.42
C VAL A 126 0.52 0.20 -16.84
N ALA A 127 0.61 -0.18 -15.58
CA ALA A 127 -0.45 -0.77 -14.78
C ALA A 127 -0.95 0.26 -13.77
N ASP A 128 -1.83 1.15 -14.22
CA ASP A 128 -2.35 2.29 -13.44
C ASP A 128 -3.82 2.04 -13.06
N GLY A 129 -4.02 1.20 -12.04
CA GLY A 129 -5.33 0.90 -11.46
C GLY A 129 -5.89 2.08 -10.64
N THR A 130 -7.03 1.85 -9.99
CA THR A 130 -7.61 2.81 -9.03
C THR A 130 -8.13 2.09 -7.79
N SER A 131 -8.39 2.81 -6.70
CA SER A 131 -9.00 2.20 -5.50
C SER A 131 -10.36 1.55 -5.76
N ASN A 132 -11.11 1.99 -6.79
CA ASN A 132 -12.37 1.36 -7.15
C ASN A 132 -12.21 0.20 -8.15
N CYS A 133 -11.07 0.15 -8.84
CA CYS A 133 -10.80 -0.77 -9.94
C CYS A 133 -9.33 -1.21 -9.90
N PRO A 134 -8.89 -1.90 -8.84
CA PRO A 134 -7.51 -2.36 -8.75
C PRO A 134 -7.20 -3.34 -9.87
N ILE A 135 -5.93 -3.46 -10.23
CA ILE A 135 -5.45 -4.53 -11.10
C ILE A 135 -5.04 -5.69 -10.19
N VAL A 136 -5.55 -6.88 -10.46
CA VAL A 136 -5.28 -8.06 -9.63
C VAL A 136 -4.34 -9.01 -10.36
N PHE A 137 -3.26 -9.37 -9.69
CA PHE A 137 -2.34 -10.42 -10.07
C PHE A 137 -2.45 -11.57 -9.05
N THR A 138 -2.78 -12.76 -9.52
CA THR A 138 -3.01 -13.94 -8.68
C THR A 138 -2.67 -15.22 -9.44
N TYR A 139 -3.09 -16.39 -8.97
CA TYR A 139 -2.89 -17.68 -9.65
C TYR A 139 -4.13 -18.15 -10.43
N GLU A 140 -3.94 -19.01 -11.43
CA GLU A 140 -5.01 -19.56 -12.33
C GLU A 140 -6.15 -20.28 -11.58
N GLY A 141 -5.92 -20.70 -10.33
CA GLY A 141 -6.89 -21.38 -9.49
C GLY A 141 -7.55 -20.52 -8.42
N ASP A 142 -7.29 -19.22 -8.38
CA ASP A 142 -7.96 -18.29 -7.46
C ASP A 142 -9.43 -18.12 -7.88
N PRO A 143 -10.41 -18.44 -7.00
CA PRO A 143 -11.83 -18.29 -7.33
C PRO A 143 -12.29 -16.84 -7.48
N MET A 144 -11.49 -15.86 -7.04
CA MET A 144 -11.79 -14.43 -7.12
C MET A 144 -13.02 -13.99 -6.31
N ASP A 145 -13.36 -14.77 -5.28
CA ASP A 145 -14.47 -14.51 -4.33
C ASP A 145 -13.98 -14.43 -2.88
N ALA A 146 -12.67 -14.25 -2.70
CA ALA A 146 -11.98 -14.20 -1.41
C ALA A 146 -12.12 -15.46 -0.55
N SER A 147 -12.41 -16.62 -1.14
CA SER A 147 -12.41 -17.90 -0.42
C SER A 147 -11.02 -18.51 -0.19
N SER A 148 -9.98 -17.97 -0.82
CA SER A 148 -8.59 -18.43 -0.64
C SER A 148 -7.95 -17.72 0.55
N GLY A 149 -7.81 -18.39 1.68
CA GLY A 149 -7.15 -17.81 2.86
C GLY A 149 -5.68 -17.43 2.60
N TYR A 150 -5.12 -16.59 3.48
CA TYR A 150 -3.70 -16.22 3.40
C TYR A 150 -2.73 -17.38 3.69
N ASP A 151 -3.22 -18.54 4.09
CA ASP A 151 -2.46 -19.78 4.20
C ASP A 151 -2.15 -20.44 2.84
N VAL A 152 -2.80 -19.98 1.77
CA VAL A 152 -2.49 -20.35 0.39
C VAL A 152 -1.34 -19.46 -0.09
N ARG A 153 -0.14 -20.03 -0.21
CA ARG A 153 1.05 -19.30 -0.68
C ARG A 153 1.72 -20.03 -1.84
N GLY A 154 2.61 -19.34 -2.54
CA GLY A 154 3.54 -19.99 -3.44
C GLY A 154 2.90 -20.50 -4.75
N LYS A 155 1.88 -19.82 -5.29
CA LYS A 155 1.01 -20.36 -6.35
C LYS A 155 1.34 -19.89 -7.75
N TRP A 156 2.13 -18.83 -7.89
CA TRP A 156 2.63 -18.31 -9.17
C TRP A 156 3.89 -17.46 -8.93
N GLY A 157 4.68 -17.19 -9.97
CA GLY A 157 6.04 -16.65 -9.83
C GLY A 157 6.15 -15.11 -9.76
N GLY A 158 5.06 -14.40 -9.44
CA GLY A 158 5.14 -12.95 -9.17
C GLY A 158 5.31 -12.02 -10.38
N LEU A 159 5.41 -10.72 -10.05
CA LEU A 159 5.69 -9.63 -10.98
C LEU A 159 7.13 -9.15 -10.75
N ILE A 160 7.96 -9.23 -11.79
CA ILE A 160 9.36 -8.81 -11.75
C ILE A 160 9.53 -7.63 -12.69
N VAL A 161 10.06 -6.52 -12.21
CA VAL A 161 10.30 -5.31 -13.01
C VAL A 161 11.77 -4.93 -12.93
N CYS A 162 12.45 -5.09 -14.06
CA CYS A 162 13.87 -4.81 -14.17
C CYS A 162 14.15 -3.50 -14.92
N GLY A 163 15.19 -2.81 -14.47
CA GLY A 163 15.73 -1.58 -15.02
C GLY A 163 17.24 -1.66 -15.20
N ASP A 164 17.84 -0.53 -15.56
CA ASP A 164 19.28 -0.35 -15.82
C ASP A 164 19.97 0.51 -14.74
N GLY A 165 19.34 0.63 -13.57
CA GLY A 165 19.84 1.38 -12.45
C GLY A 165 21.09 0.77 -11.84
N GLN A 166 21.91 1.62 -11.22
CA GLN A 166 23.18 1.20 -10.61
C GLN A 166 22.97 0.15 -9.52
N LEU A 167 23.82 -0.87 -9.54
CA LEU A 167 23.96 -1.90 -8.50
C LEU A 167 25.35 -1.79 -7.85
N ASN A 168 25.57 -2.53 -6.77
CA ASN A 168 26.90 -2.74 -6.18
C ASN A 168 27.51 -4.12 -6.50
N THR A 169 27.03 -4.78 -7.55
CA THR A 169 27.61 -6.01 -8.10
C THR A 169 28.94 -5.74 -8.83
N PHE A 170 29.75 -6.79 -9.03
CA PHE A 170 31.12 -6.64 -9.54
C PHE A 170 31.22 -6.12 -10.99
N ASP A 171 30.33 -6.55 -11.86
CA ASP A 171 30.27 -6.14 -13.26
C ASP A 171 29.17 -5.10 -13.55
N GLY A 172 28.35 -4.78 -12.55
CA GLY A 172 27.32 -3.74 -12.58
C GLY A 172 25.97 -4.20 -13.13
N ASP A 173 25.88 -5.45 -13.57
CA ASP A 173 24.65 -6.12 -13.99
C ASP A 173 24.42 -7.32 -13.06
N ASP A 174 23.21 -7.87 -13.07
CA ASP A 174 22.86 -9.12 -12.38
C ASP A 174 21.62 -9.80 -13.04
N GLU A 175 21.30 -11.03 -12.64
CA GLU A 175 20.21 -11.86 -13.13
C GLU A 175 19.08 -11.94 -12.09
N ALA A 176 17.85 -11.60 -12.48
CA ALA A 176 16.72 -11.64 -11.56
C ALA A 176 16.48 -13.03 -10.97
N GLU A 177 16.42 -13.11 -9.64
CA GLU A 177 16.27 -14.35 -8.88
C GLU A 177 15.06 -15.19 -9.31
N GLY A 178 15.24 -16.51 -9.32
CA GLY A 178 14.21 -17.47 -9.71
C GLY A 178 13.76 -17.42 -11.17
N VAL A 179 14.32 -16.52 -12.00
CA VAL A 179 13.92 -16.33 -13.40
C VAL A 179 14.98 -16.88 -14.36
N VAL A 180 14.57 -17.80 -15.24
CA VAL A 180 15.46 -18.33 -16.30
C VAL A 180 14.90 -17.98 -17.67
N ASP A 181 15.64 -17.18 -18.45
CA ASP A 181 15.32 -16.95 -19.87
C ASP A 181 15.88 -18.07 -20.76
N ALA A 182 15.10 -19.14 -20.92
CA ALA A 182 15.46 -20.30 -21.74
C ALA A 182 15.71 -19.98 -23.24
N THR A 183 15.37 -18.77 -23.70
CA THR A 183 15.61 -18.33 -25.08
C THR A 183 17.02 -17.81 -25.31
N GLY A 184 17.76 -17.52 -24.23
CA GLY A 184 19.11 -16.96 -24.28
C GLY A 184 19.15 -15.49 -24.75
N GLN A 185 18.05 -14.76 -24.59
CA GLN A 185 17.97 -13.33 -24.90
C GLN A 185 18.35 -12.44 -23.71
N ASN A 186 18.66 -13.04 -22.56
CA ASN A 186 19.08 -12.36 -21.33
C ASN A 186 18.05 -11.32 -20.85
N ARG A 187 16.76 -11.62 -21.01
CA ARG A 187 15.67 -10.69 -20.69
C ARG A 187 15.37 -10.54 -19.19
N HIS A 188 16.04 -11.33 -18.35
CA HIS A 188 16.02 -11.29 -16.89
C HIS A 188 17.23 -10.54 -16.32
N VAL A 189 18.20 -10.15 -17.16
CA VAL A 189 19.35 -9.36 -16.74
C VAL A 189 18.90 -7.93 -16.48
N TYR A 190 19.39 -7.36 -15.38
CA TYR A 190 19.15 -6.00 -14.93
C TYR A 190 20.46 -5.36 -14.48
N GLY A 191 20.39 -4.08 -14.14
CA GLY A 191 21.57 -3.31 -13.75
C GLY A 191 22.19 -2.55 -14.91
N GLY A 192 23.20 -1.77 -14.58
CA GLY A 192 23.89 -0.89 -15.51
C GLY A 192 24.80 0.09 -14.79
N ASP A 193 25.53 0.89 -15.57
CA ASP A 193 26.51 1.86 -15.04
C ASP A 193 25.88 3.11 -14.38
N GLY A 194 24.56 3.12 -14.20
CA GLY A 194 23.81 4.23 -13.61
C GLY A 194 23.82 5.52 -14.44
N THR A 195 24.20 5.47 -15.72
CA THR A 195 24.21 6.67 -16.60
C THR A 195 22.85 6.99 -17.22
N LEU A 196 21.94 6.02 -17.22
CA LEU A 196 20.54 6.14 -17.62
C LEU A 196 19.66 5.58 -16.50
N TYR A 197 18.55 6.25 -16.22
CA TYR A 197 17.49 5.74 -15.34
C TYR A 197 16.14 5.98 -16.03
N PRO A 198 15.88 5.40 -17.22
CA PRO A 198 14.58 5.48 -17.84
C PRO A 198 13.55 4.86 -16.89
N SER A 199 12.38 5.48 -16.84
CA SER A 199 11.23 4.92 -16.12
C SER A 199 10.89 3.53 -16.67
N SER A 200 10.72 2.55 -15.79
CA SER A 200 10.10 1.25 -16.10
C SER A 200 8.57 1.36 -16.21
N GLY A 201 8.01 2.55 -15.90
CA GLY A 201 6.62 2.91 -16.11
C GLY A 201 5.85 3.20 -14.82
N VAL A 202 4.63 2.66 -14.71
CA VAL A 202 3.68 2.93 -13.62
C VAL A 202 3.12 1.63 -13.08
N LEU A 203 3.25 1.44 -11.77
CA LEU A 203 2.59 0.43 -10.96
C LEU A 203 1.73 1.16 -9.92
N ARG A 204 0.41 1.13 -10.08
CA ARG A 204 -0.52 1.76 -9.13
C ARG A 204 -1.78 0.95 -8.88
N TYR A 205 -2.19 0.82 -7.62
CA TYR A 205 -3.35 0.04 -7.19
C TYR A 205 -3.28 -1.41 -7.68
N LEU A 206 -2.19 -2.09 -7.32
CA LEU A 206 -1.94 -3.48 -7.69
C LEU A 206 -2.13 -4.40 -6.49
N SER A 207 -2.94 -5.43 -6.71
CA SER A 207 -3.22 -6.49 -5.75
C SER A 207 -2.46 -7.75 -6.15
N LEU A 208 -1.32 -8.02 -5.50
CA LEU A 208 -0.47 -9.19 -5.75
C LEU A 208 -0.77 -10.25 -4.69
N ARG A 209 -1.35 -11.39 -5.10
CA ARG A 209 -1.88 -12.40 -4.17
C ARG A 209 -1.21 -13.75 -4.40
N HIS A 210 -0.91 -14.48 -3.33
CA HIS A 210 -0.50 -15.89 -3.39
C HIS A 210 0.73 -16.14 -4.27
N ALA A 211 1.59 -15.14 -4.43
CA ALA A 211 2.71 -15.12 -5.35
C ALA A 211 3.93 -15.86 -4.77
N SER A 212 5.09 -15.63 -5.39
CA SER A 212 6.33 -16.37 -5.22
C SER A 212 6.23 -17.84 -5.63
N THR A 213 7.28 -18.38 -6.23
CA THR A 213 7.47 -19.82 -6.33
C THR A 213 8.96 -20.12 -6.20
N SER A 214 9.34 -20.91 -5.20
CA SER A 214 10.72 -21.38 -5.04
C SER A 214 11.03 -22.53 -6.00
N ARG A 215 12.18 -22.43 -6.69
CA ARG A 215 12.80 -23.51 -7.45
C ARG A 215 13.80 -24.32 -6.62
N GLY A 216 13.97 -24.00 -5.35
CA GLY A 216 14.83 -24.73 -4.43
C GLY A 216 15.72 -23.82 -3.61
N ILE A 217 16.85 -24.34 -3.14
CA ILE A 217 17.88 -23.53 -2.47
C ILE A 217 19.18 -23.79 -3.22
N SER A 218 19.55 -22.90 -4.15
CA SER A 218 20.80 -23.06 -4.90
C SER A 218 21.99 -23.04 -3.94
N GLN A 219 23.09 -23.65 -4.40
CA GLN A 219 24.40 -23.54 -3.77
C GLN A 219 25.38 -22.71 -4.62
N PHE A 220 24.97 -22.26 -5.82
CA PHE A 220 25.87 -21.77 -6.87
C PHE A 220 25.25 -20.70 -7.79
N GLU A 221 24.02 -20.27 -7.53
CA GLU A 221 23.24 -19.30 -8.32
C GLU A 221 22.52 -18.40 -7.31
N ASN A 222 22.29 -17.13 -7.65
CA ASN A 222 21.35 -16.24 -7.00
C ASN A 222 20.00 -16.92 -6.71
N GLY A 223 19.29 -16.42 -5.69
CA GLY A 223 18.09 -17.00 -5.08
C GLY A 223 17.21 -17.76 -6.07
N LEU A 224 16.75 -18.95 -5.67
CA LEU A 224 15.93 -19.78 -6.56
C LEU A 224 14.44 -19.50 -6.42
N GLU A 225 14.07 -18.56 -5.56
CA GLU A 225 12.72 -18.04 -5.40
C GLU A 225 12.49 -16.74 -6.17
N THR A 226 11.20 -16.43 -6.32
CA THR A 226 10.71 -15.16 -6.85
C THR A 226 9.85 -14.53 -5.78
N ASN A 227 9.57 -13.24 -5.85
CA ASN A 227 8.79 -12.53 -4.83
C ASN A 227 7.39 -12.15 -5.32
N ALA A 228 6.54 -11.56 -4.47
CA ALA A 228 5.26 -11.05 -4.99
C ALA A 228 5.48 -9.90 -5.97
N LEU A 229 6.35 -8.96 -5.59
CA LEU A 229 6.91 -7.93 -6.45
C LEU A 229 8.44 -7.89 -6.29
N THR A 230 9.15 -8.04 -7.39
CA THR A 230 10.61 -7.82 -7.45
C THR A 230 10.88 -6.54 -8.24
N LEU A 231 11.66 -5.62 -7.66
CA LEU A 231 12.12 -4.40 -8.33
C LEU A 231 13.65 -4.45 -8.47
N CYS A 232 14.14 -4.79 -9.66
CA CYS A 232 15.54 -5.01 -9.97
C CYS A 232 16.14 -3.81 -10.74
N GLY A 233 17.05 -3.04 -10.16
CA GLY A 233 17.71 -1.91 -10.82
C GLY A 233 16.75 -0.83 -11.32
N VAL A 234 15.61 -0.62 -10.65
CA VAL A 234 14.55 0.26 -11.15
C VAL A 234 14.89 1.74 -10.90
N GLY A 235 14.68 2.58 -11.92
CA GLY A 235 14.96 4.01 -11.86
C GLY A 235 13.97 4.85 -11.03
N PRO A 236 14.34 6.07 -10.61
CA PRO A 236 13.53 6.92 -9.72
C PRO A 236 12.33 7.58 -10.43
N GLU A 237 12.30 7.56 -11.77
CA GLU A 237 11.17 8.06 -12.58
C GLU A 237 10.04 7.01 -12.71
N THR A 238 10.25 5.79 -12.23
CA THR A 238 9.19 4.76 -12.14
C THR A 238 8.24 5.11 -11.00
N THR A 239 6.94 5.04 -11.25
CA THR A 239 5.92 5.22 -10.21
C THR A 239 5.57 3.86 -9.61
N VAL A 240 5.77 3.69 -8.31
CA VAL A 240 5.36 2.49 -7.55
C VAL A 240 4.58 2.94 -6.32
N GLU A 241 3.25 2.93 -6.42
CA GLU A 241 2.38 3.43 -5.36
C GLU A 241 1.13 2.58 -5.16
N PHE A 242 0.63 2.43 -3.92
CA PHE A 242 -0.58 1.62 -3.64
C PHE A 242 -0.44 0.19 -4.16
N ILE A 243 0.52 -0.53 -3.60
CA ILE A 243 0.77 -1.94 -3.90
C ILE A 243 0.42 -2.74 -2.66
N GLU A 244 -0.35 -3.81 -2.81
CA GLU A 244 -0.42 -4.85 -1.78
C GLU A 244 0.25 -6.12 -2.28
N ALA A 245 0.95 -6.79 -1.38
CA ALA A 245 1.52 -8.10 -1.56
C ALA A 245 1.04 -8.98 -0.39
N VAL A 246 0.27 -10.01 -0.71
CA VAL A 246 -0.42 -10.83 0.29
C VAL A 246 -0.16 -12.30 0.05
N ALA A 247 0.21 -13.00 1.12
CA ALA A 247 0.42 -14.45 1.10
C ALA A 247 1.45 -14.89 0.06
N SER A 248 2.53 -14.12 -0.10
CA SER A 248 3.69 -14.57 -0.88
C SER A 248 4.27 -15.85 -0.27
N GLY A 249 4.74 -16.77 -1.11
CA GLY A 249 5.52 -17.93 -0.71
C GLY A 249 6.96 -17.63 -0.28
N ASP A 250 7.36 -16.37 -0.38
CA ASP A 250 8.66 -15.79 -0.03
C ASP A 250 8.38 -14.36 0.50
N ASP A 251 9.02 -13.32 -0.03
CA ASP A 251 8.75 -11.94 0.37
C ASP A 251 7.55 -11.31 -0.31
N GLY A 252 7.02 -10.28 0.35
CA GLY A 252 6.05 -9.37 -0.24
C GLY A 252 6.66 -8.55 -1.36
N VAL A 253 7.64 -7.72 -1.02
CA VAL A 253 8.35 -6.86 -1.96
C VAL A 253 9.84 -6.99 -1.70
N GLN A 254 10.61 -7.28 -2.73
CA GLN A 254 12.07 -7.28 -2.67
C GLN A 254 12.63 -6.28 -3.69
N ILE A 255 13.60 -5.47 -3.27
CA ILE A 255 14.21 -4.42 -4.10
C ILE A 255 15.71 -4.65 -4.21
N PHE A 256 16.17 -4.90 -5.43
CA PHE A 256 17.60 -5.05 -5.75
C PHE A 256 18.11 -3.78 -6.41
N GLY A 257 18.91 -2.99 -5.70
CA GLY A 257 19.61 -1.83 -6.24
C GLY A 257 18.72 -0.74 -6.86
N GLY A 258 19.35 0.16 -7.63
CA GLY A 258 18.67 1.27 -8.28
C GLY A 258 18.17 2.36 -7.32
N LEU A 259 17.22 3.17 -7.81
CA LEU A 259 16.75 4.40 -7.15
C LEU A 259 15.22 4.49 -7.08
N VAL A 260 14.51 3.39 -7.30
CA VAL A 260 13.05 3.39 -7.31
C VAL A 260 12.53 3.91 -5.98
N ASN A 261 11.50 4.76 -6.06
CA ASN A 261 10.82 5.25 -4.87
C ASN A 261 9.47 4.54 -4.73
N VAL A 262 9.12 4.14 -3.51
CA VAL A 262 7.91 3.35 -3.22
C VAL A 262 7.05 4.04 -2.18
N ARG A 263 5.72 4.09 -2.41
CA ARG A 263 4.78 4.68 -1.44
C ARG A 263 3.52 3.86 -1.29
N TYR A 264 2.95 3.78 -0.08
CA TYR A 264 1.71 3.04 0.17
C TYR A 264 1.87 1.55 -0.20
N LEU A 265 2.76 0.86 0.52
CA LEU A 265 3.00 -0.58 0.37
C LEU A 265 2.32 -1.36 1.51
N GLY A 266 1.42 -2.28 1.19
CA GLY A 266 0.72 -3.15 2.15
C GLY A 266 1.18 -4.59 2.04
N LEU A 267 1.97 -5.05 2.99
CA LEU A 267 2.70 -6.32 2.93
C LEU A 267 2.14 -7.22 4.04
N ALA A 268 1.46 -8.30 3.68
CA ALA A 268 0.71 -9.05 4.68
C ALA A 268 0.85 -10.56 4.52
N PHE A 269 1.19 -11.20 5.64
CA PHE A 269 1.20 -12.65 5.76
C PHE A 269 2.08 -13.36 4.73
N ASN A 270 3.20 -12.73 4.34
CA ASN A 270 4.22 -13.35 3.49
C ASN A 270 4.93 -14.48 4.26
N ALA A 271 5.51 -15.42 3.54
CA ALA A 271 6.14 -16.59 4.14
C ALA A 271 7.44 -16.23 4.85
N GLU A 272 8.25 -15.38 4.21
CA GLU A 272 9.47 -14.82 4.76
C GLU A 272 9.19 -13.37 5.11
N ASP A 273 9.64 -12.41 4.30
CA ASP A 273 9.68 -11.03 4.73
C ASP A 273 8.60 -10.12 4.13
N GLY A 274 8.31 -9.04 4.85
CA GLY A 274 7.43 -8.00 4.35
C GLY A 274 8.09 -7.25 3.20
N LEU A 275 9.09 -6.45 3.56
CA LEU A 275 9.95 -5.68 2.66
C LEU A 275 11.38 -6.17 2.82
N GLU A 276 11.96 -6.64 1.72
CA GLU A 276 13.38 -6.91 1.64
C GLU A 276 14.07 -5.94 0.66
N TYR A 277 15.33 -5.60 0.92
CA TYR A 277 16.16 -4.95 -0.09
C TYR A 277 17.61 -5.39 -0.01
N ASP A 278 18.26 -5.30 -1.16
CA ASP A 278 19.68 -5.56 -1.31
C ASP A 278 20.29 -4.77 -2.50
N GLN A 279 21.55 -5.07 -2.83
CA GLN A 279 22.29 -4.67 -4.02
C GLN A 279 22.44 -3.17 -4.24
N GLY A 280 22.49 -2.41 -3.14
CA GLY A 280 22.80 -1.00 -3.21
C GLY A 280 21.59 -0.10 -3.42
N TRP A 281 20.38 -0.51 -2.99
CA TRP A 281 19.20 0.33 -3.17
C TRP A 281 19.34 1.68 -2.44
N GLN A 282 19.11 2.76 -3.18
CA GLN A 282 19.32 4.16 -2.74
C GLN A 282 18.04 5.02 -2.89
N GLY A 283 16.87 4.37 -2.98
CA GLY A 283 15.59 5.04 -3.15
C GLY A 283 14.95 5.58 -1.87
N ASN A 284 13.73 6.07 -1.99
CA ASN A 284 12.90 6.54 -0.89
C ASN A 284 11.66 5.65 -0.69
N GLY A 285 11.26 5.45 0.57
CA GLY A 285 10.05 4.72 0.95
C GLY A 285 9.16 5.51 1.91
N GLN A 286 7.85 5.55 1.68
CA GLN A 286 6.90 6.18 2.63
C GLN A 286 5.56 5.46 2.75
N PHE A 287 4.99 5.38 3.95
CA PHE A 287 3.71 4.70 4.22
C PHE A 287 3.79 3.21 3.86
N ILE A 288 4.70 2.51 4.53
CA ILE A 288 4.91 1.07 4.37
C ILE A 288 4.26 0.37 5.56
N PHE A 289 3.32 -0.51 5.29
CA PHE A 289 2.66 -1.35 6.28
C PHE A 289 3.10 -2.79 6.06
N SER A 290 3.55 -3.45 7.13
CA SER A 290 3.87 -4.88 7.14
C SER A 290 3.17 -5.55 8.32
N ILE A 291 2.54 -6.71 8.10
CA ILE A 291 1.98 -7.54 9.17
C ILE A 291 2.35 -9.01 8.98
N THR A 292 2.92 -9.60 10.03
CA THR A 292 3.35 -11.01 10.03
C THR A 292 2.38 -11.90 10.81
N ASP A 293 2.37 -13.19 10.48
CA ASP A 293 1.67 -14.23 11.25
C ASP A 293 2.40 -15.56 11.09
N GLU A 294 2.44 -16.34 12.17
CA GLU A 294 3.15 -17.63 12.20
C GLU A 294 2.35 -18.81 11.63
N LEU A 295 1.24 -18.54 10.95
CA LEU A 295 0.37 -19.58 10.41
C LEU A 295 1.12 -20.43 9.37
N ASN A 296 1.26 -21.72 9.69
CA ASN A 296 2.04 -22.70 8.93
C ASN A 296 3.55 -22.40 8.87
N GLY A 297 4.09 -21.69 9.87
CA GLY A 297 5.52 -21.37 9.95
C GLY A 297 5.96 -20.24 9.03
N ALA A 298 5.02 -19.38 8.61
CA ALA A 298 5.29 -18.16 7.87
C ALA A 298 5.71 -17.01 8.81
N GLY A 299 6.18 -15.90 8.24
CA GLY A 299 6.47 -14.65 8.93
C GLY A 299 7.75 -14.73 9.75
N GLU A 300 8.88 -14.36 9.14
CA GLU A 300 10.18 -14.26 9.80
C GLU A 300 10.46 -12.82 10.23
N HIS A 301 10.56 -11.90 9.28
CA HIS A 301 10.77 -10.48 9.52
C HIS A 301 9.68 -9.62 8.86
N ALA A 302 9.44 -8.43 9.41
CA ALA A 302 8.65 -7.44 8.67
C ALA A 302 9.49 -6.65 7.65
N GLY A 303 10.79 -6.53 7.89
CA GLY A 303 11.73 -6.31 6.82
C GLY A 303 13.09 -6.94 7.09
N ASP A 304 13.72 -7.42 6.03
CA ASP A 304 15.10 -7.87 6.05
C ASP A 304 15.93 -6.94 5.14
N TYR A 305 16.95 -6.34 5.73
CA TYR A 305 17.71 -5.27 5.10
C TYR A 305 19.13 -5.76 4.86
N GLU A 306 19.47 -5.90 3.58
CA GLU A 306 20.76 -6.35 3.11
C GLU A 306 21.50 -5.24 2.36
N GLY A 307 22.83 -5.28 2.41
CA GLY A 307 23.70 -4.24 1.87
C GLY A 307 24.57 -4.66 0.70
N ASP A 308 24.74 -5.95 0.45
CA ASP A 308 25.67 -6.50 -0.53
C ASP A 308 25.09 -7.70 -1.30
N ASP A 309 25.52 -7.83 -2.55
CA ASP A 309 25.23 -9.01 -3.36
C ASP A 309 26.10 -10.17 -2.87
N TYR A 310 25.50 -11.14 -2.17
CA TYR A 310 26.20 -12.32 -1.63
C TYR A 310 26.81 -13.23 -2.73
N GLU A 311 26.67 -12.89 -4.02
CA GLU A 311 27.45 -13.52 -5.08
C GLU A 311 28.95 -13.21 -4.94
N GLU A 312 29.68 -14.14 -4.31
CA GLU A 312 31.13 -14.36 -4.46
C GLU A 312 32.07 -13.73 -3.41
N PHE A 313 31.92 -14.04 -2.11
CA PHE A 313 32.99 -14.04 -1.06
C PHE A 313 33.98 -12.83 -0.97
N ASP A 314 33.77 -11.70 -1.66
CA ASP A 314 34.77 -10.64 -1.82
C ASP A 314 34.18 -9.28 -2.25
N VAL A 315 32.87 -9.03 -2.00
CA VAL A 315 32.38 -7.65 -1.92
C VAL A 315 32.82 -7.07 -0.57
N ASP A 316 33.58 -5.98 -0.63
CA ASP A 316 34.00 -5.23 0.56
C ASP A 316 33.38 -3.82 0.55
N MET A 317 33.55 -3.06 1.63
CA MET A 317 33.18 -1.64 1.77
C MET A 317 33.88 -0.69 0.76
N THR A 318 34.15 -1.13 -0.47
CA THR A 318 34.49 -0.30 -1.61
C THR A 318 33.49 -0.42 -2.77
N PHE A 319 32.56 -1.38 -2.71
CA PHE A 319 31.49 -1.57 -3.69
C PHE A 319 30.33 -0.63 -3.40
N MET A 320 30.32 0.48 -4.13
CA MET A 320 29.31 1.54 -3.99
C MET A 320 28.31 1.46 -5.14
N PRO A 321 27.01 1.71 -4.87
CA PRO A 321 26.44 2.18 -3.60
C PRO A 321 26.13 1.05 -2.60
N TYR A 322 26.29 1.27 -1.29
CA TYR A 322 25.67 0.37 -0.28
C TYR A 322 24.16 0.52 -0.30
N SER A 323 23.39 -0.45 0.17
CA SER A 323 21.97 -0.21 0.41
C SER A 323 21.82 0.83 1.53
N ASN A 324 21.21 1.98 1.23
CA ASN A 324 20.93 3.01 2.24
C ASN A 324 19.71 3.86 1.87
N PRO A 325 18.51 3.24 1.82
CA PRO A 325 17.30 3.96 1.47
C PRO A 325 16.87 4.93 2.58
N MET A 326 16.06 5.92 2.20
CA MET A 326 15.40 6.82 3.15
C MET A 326 13.94 6.42 3.36
N LEU A 327 13.61 5.95 4.55
CA LEU A 327 12.32 5.36 4.89
C LEU A 327 11.59 6.21 5.92
N HIS A 328 10.36 6.60 5.63
CA HIS A 328 9.51 7.40 6.50
C HIS A 328 8.17 6.69 6.76
N ASN A 329 7.61 6.85 7.96
CA ASN A 329 6.21 6.48 8.22
C ASN A 329 5.91 5.00 7.95
N GLN A 330 6.71 4.09 8.52
CA GLN A 330 6.46 2.66 8.44
C GLN A 330 5.60 2.21 9.64
N THR A 331 4.71 1.24 9.46
CA THR A 331 3.98 0.57 10.54
C THR A 331 4.13 -0.94 10.37
N TYR A 332 4.94 -1.56 11.22
CA TYR A 332 5.23 -2.99 11.19
C TYR A 332 4.60 -3.64 12.43
N ILE A 333 3.76 -4.65 12.19
CA ILE A 333 3.00 -5.37 13.20
C ILE A 333 3.41 -6.85 13.20
N GLY A 334 3.99 -7.29 14.31
CA GLY A 334 4.50 -8.64 14.48
C GLY A 334 3.52 -9.58 15.14
N LYS A 335 3.88 -10.86 15.13
CA LYS A 335 3.24 -11.89 15.95
C LYS A 335 4.24 -12.97 16.34
N GLY A 336 4.15 -13.41 17.60
CA GLY A 336 4.96 -14.51 18.10
C GLY A 336 6.44 -14.16 18.24
N ALA A 337 7.31 -14.97 17.65
CA ALA A 337 8.76 -14.87 17.69
C ALA A 337 9.38 -14.10 16.52
N ALA A 338 8.56 -13.57 15.61
CA ALA A 338 9.02 -12.76 14.48
C ALA A 338 9.88 -11.57 14.93
N THR A 339 10.75 -11.09 14.04
CA THR A 339 11.63 -9.94 14.25
C THR A 339 11.09 -8.73 13.49
N ALA A 340 11.19 -7.53 14.06
CA ALA A 340 10.66 -6.35 13.38
C ALA A 340 11.49 -6.01 12.14
N ILE A 341 12.81 -5.89 12.32
CA ILE A 341 13.77 -5.63 11.25
C ILE A 341 15.03 -6.42 11.54
N ARG A 342 15.56 -7.10 10.52
CA ARG A 342 16.92 -7.60 10.53
C ARG A 342 17.78 -6.74 9.61
N MET A 343 19.01 -6.46 10.02
CA MET A 343 19.98 -5.71 9.24
C MET A 343 21.27 -6.52 9.18
N HIS A 344 21.68 -6.93 7.98
CA HIS A 344 22.89 -7.73 7.78
C HIS A 344 23.59 -7.39 6.46
N ASN A 345 24.73 -8.03 6.20
CA ASN A 345 25.48 -7.92 4.95
C ASN A 345 25.78 -6.45 4.56
N GLY A 346 26.15 -5.62 5.54
CA GLY A 346 26.50 -4.22 5.28
C GLY A 346 25.32 -3.28 5.00
N ALA A 347 24.10 -3.62 5.43
CA ALA A 347 22.93 -2.77 5.22
C ALA A 347 22.97 -1.45 5.98
N GLY A 348 22.67 -0.35 5.28
CA GLY A 348 22.36 0.96 5.84
C GLY A 348 20.87 1.30 5.74
N VAL A 349 20.40 2.23 6.56
CA VAL A 349 19.05 2.82 6.44
C VAL A 349 18.96 4.20 7.07
N ARG A 350 18.18 5.11 6.45
CA ARG A 350 17.78 6.39 7.04
C ARG A 350 16.30 6.38 7.36
N MET A 351 15.96 5.98 8.58
CA MET A 351 14.61 5.67 9.04
C MET A 351 14.03 6.73 9.97
N TYR A 352 12.81 7.18 9.67
CA TYR A 352 12.12 8.24 10.39
C TYR A 352 10.65 7.92 10.67
N ASN A 353 10.13 8.41 11.80
CA ASN A 353 8.70 8.52 12.10
C ASN A 353 7.91 7.20 11.96
N SER A 354 8.50 6.07 12.31
CA SER A 354 7.94 4.72 12.12
C SER A 354 7.47 4.10 13.44
N LEU A 355 6.59 3.10 13.34
CA LEU A 355 6.02 2.32 14.44
C LEU A 355 6.29 0.83 14.23
N PHE A 356 6.89 0.19 15.23
CA PHE A 356 7.15 -1.25 15.26
C PHE A 356 6.49 -1.84 16.50
N ALA A 357 5.61 -2.84 16.34
CA ALA A 357 4.85 -3.36 17.47
C ALA A 357 4.64 -4.88 17.41
N HIS A 358 4.58 -5.53 18.58
CA HIS A 358 4.18 -6.94 18.76
C HIS A 358 5.16 -7.99 18.20
N TYR A 359 6.45 -7.68 18.15
CA TYR A 359 7.49 -8.63 17.73
C TYR A 359 8.16 -9.33 18.90
N GLY A 360 8.68 -10.53 18.65
CA GLY A 360 9.58 -11.20 19.60
C GLY A 360 10.90 -10.45 19.74
N LEU A 361 11.40 -9.89 18.63
CA LEU A 361 12.66 -9.13 18.54
C LEU A 361 12.44 -7.79 17.84
N GLY A 362 13.16 -6.75 18.25
CA GLY A 362 13.06 -5.41 17.65
C GLY A 362 13.86 -5.29 16.36
N ILE A 363 14.83 -4.39 16.34
CA ILE A 363 15.81 -4.29 15.26
C ILE A 363 17.03 -5.12 15.64
N ASP A 364 17.35 -6.13 14.83
CA ASP A 364 18.52 -6.98 14.96
C ASP A 364 19.65 -6.46 14.05
N PHE A 365 20.82 -6.22 14.63
CA PHE A 365 22.00 -5.75 13.90
C PHE A 365 23.05 -6.87 13.86
N GLU A 366 23.42 -7.27 12.65
CA GLU A 366 24.56 -8.15 12.44
C GLU A 366 25.89 -7.46 12.77
N ASP A 367 26.79 -8.24 13.37
CA ASP A 367 28.20 -7.93 13.64
C ASP A 367 29.09 -9.14 13.27
N GLU A 368 29.10 -9.47 11.98
CA GLU A 368 29.96 -10.52 11.40
C GLU A 368 31.02 -9.90 10.47
N ASP A 369 32.18 -9.54 11.05
CA ASP A 369 33.36 -9.04 10.34
C ASP A 369 33.77 -9.92 9.11
N PRO A 370 34.11 -9.35 7.94
CA PRO A 370 34.08 -7.92 7.57
C PRO A 370 32.78 -7.48 6.86
N CYS A 371 32.46 -6.18 6.93
CA CYS A 371 31.36 -5.51 6.21
C CYS A 371 29.94 -5.86 6.70
N ASP A 372 29.63 -5.51 7.94
CA ASP A 372 28.35 -5.76 8.58
C ASP A 372 27.50 -4.47 8.78
N ALA A 373 26.25 -4.64 9.20
CA ALA A 373 25.36 -3.50 9.49
C ALA A 373 25.90 -2.57 10.60
N TRP A 374 26.71 -3.12 11.51
CA TRP A 374 27.36 -2.37 12.58
C TRP A 374 28.42 -1.38 12.06
N GLU A 375 29.24 -1.75 11.06
CA GLU A 375 30.21 -0.85 10.44
C GLU A 375 29.53 0.35 9.76
N LEU A 376 28.42 0.13 9.06
CA LEU A 376 27.64 1.19 8.42
C LEU A 376 27.06 2.17 9.46
N PHE A 377 26.64 1.65 10.60
CA PHE A 377 26.22 2.46 11.74
C PHE A 377 27.36 3.34 12.25
N LEU A 378 28.57 2.79 12.44
CA LEU A 378 29.75 3.55 12.88
C LEU A 378 30.18 4.64 11.89
N PHE A 379 29.99 4.40 10.59
CA PHE A 379 30.24 5.41 9.55
C PHE A 379 29.17 6.49 9.48
N GLY A 380 28.06 6.31 10.21
CA GLY A 380 26.93 7.23 10.26
C GLY A 380 25.99 7.10 9.06
N GLU A 381 26.10 6.00 8.30
CA GLU A 381 25.21 5.72 7.18
C GLU A 381 23.84 5.25 7.66
N THR A 382 23.78 4.54 8.80
CA THR A 382 22.54 4.18 9.48
C THR A 382 22.06 5.27 10.42
N GLN A 383 20.86 5.78 10.19
CA GLN A 383 20.21 6.86 10.94
C GLN A 383 18.79 6.45 11.31
N ILE A 384 18.46 6.46 12.60
CA ILE A 384 17.17 5.97 13.11
C ILE A 384 16.62 7.06 14.04
N HIS A 385 15.55 7.72 13.61
CA HIS A 385 15.05 8.96 14.22
C HIS A 385 13.55 8.94 14.46
N ASN A 386 13.13 9.37 15.65
CA ASN A 386 11.74 9.61 16.01
C ASN A 386 10.81 8.40 15.79
N ASN A 387 11.27 7.18 16.07
CA ASN A 387 10.46 5.96 15.93
C ASN A 387 9.80 5.56 17.26
N ARG A 388 8.73 4.77 17.17
CA ARG A 388 7.99 4.22 18.31
C ARG A 388 8.02 2.70 18.27
N PHE A 389 8.19 2.13 19.45
CA PHE A 389 8.23 0.68 19.63
C PHE A 389 7.19 0.29 20.68
N TRP A 390 6.56 -0.87 20.50
CA TRP A 390 5.59 -1.37 21.46
C TRP A 390 5.58 -2.89 21.54
N ALA A 391 5.43 -3.44 22.75
CA ALA A 391 5.32 -4.89 22.95
C ALA A 391 6.39 -5.71 22.19
N ILE A 392 7.68 -5.34 22.36
CA ILE A 392 8.81 -6.08 21.79
C ILE A 392 9.34 -7.07 22.84
N GLY A 393 9.52 -8.33 22.46
CA GLY A 393 9.97 -9.40 23.36
C GLY A 393 9.11 -9.51 24.63
N ASP A 394 9.77 -9.68 25.77
CA ASP A 394 9.10 -9.73 27.09
C ASP A 394 8.89 -8.32 27.71
N SER A 395 9.42 -7.25 27.11
CA SER A 395 9.29 -5.88 27.65
C SER A 395 9.53 -4.75 26.63
N SER A 396 8.88 -3.61 26.81
CA SER A 396 9.05 -2.43 25.94
C SER A 396 10.27 -1.56 26.31
N GLY A 397 11.36 -2.14 26.79
CA GLY A 397 12.59 -1.41 27.13
C GLY A 397 13.49 -1.22 25.91
N ILE A 398 14.30 -0.15 25.87
CA ILE A 398 15.21 0.12 24.74
C ILE A 398 16.19 -1.03 24.47
N THR A 399 16.64 -1.70 25.53
CA THR A 399 17.54 -2.87 25.49
C THR A 399 16.91 -4.09 24.81
N GLU A 400 15.58 -4.17 24.73
CA GLU A 400 14.86 -5.24 24.01
C GLU A 400 14.45 -4.81 22.60
N MET A 401 14.39 -3.48 22.32
CA MET A 401 14.09 -2.95 20.99
C MET A 401 15.24 -3.11 20.01
N ILE A 402 16.45 -3.31 20.54
CA ILE A 402 17.66 -3.50 19.77
C ILE A 402 18.25 -4.80 20.24
N LEU A 403 18.46 -5.71 19.29
CA LEU A 403 19.27 -6.88 19.54
C LEU A 403 20.58 -6.75 18.79
N TYR A 404 21.57 -7.30 19.46
CA TYR A 404 22.94 -7.39 18.99
C TYR A 404 23.35 -8.82 19.30
N ASN A 405 23.09 -9.70 18.36
CA ASN A 405 23.30 -11.12 18.55
C ASN A 405 24.36 -11.61 17.56
N GLU A 406 25.39 -12.24 18.13
CA GLU A 406 26.57 -12.78 17.44
C GLU A 406 27.66 -11.71 17.14
N GLY A 407 28.91 -12.02 17.47
CA GLY A 407 30.01 -11.03 17.50
C GLY A 407 30.06 -10.24 18.81
N PHE A 408 31.25 -9.87 19.31
CA PHE A 408 31.36 -9.19 20.61
C PHE A 408 32.27 -7.97 20.44
N VAL A 409 31.69 -6.84 20.03
CA VAL A 409 32.34 -5.53 20.17
C VAL A 409 32.10 -4.99 21.57
N PHE A 410 33.15 -4.49 22.21
CA PHE A 410 33.05 -3.83 23.51
C PHE A 410 32.19 -2.57 23.38
N ASN A 411 31.01 -2.56 24.01
CA ASN A 411 30.05 -1.46 24.07
C ASN A 411 29.16 -1.20 22.82
N GLY A 412 29.12 -2.09 21.82
CA GLY A 412 28.29 -1.88 20.61
C GLY A 412 26.82 -1.56 20.93
N GLN A 413 26.20 -2.38 21.76
CA GLN A 413 24.83 -2.16 22.25
C GLN A 413 24.65 -0.81 22.99
N GLU A 414 25.63 -0.38 23.79
CA GLU A 414 25.53 0.93 24.50
C GLU A 414 25.54 2.11 23.52
N GLU A 415 26.26 2.00 22.39
CA GLU A 415 26.33 3.04 21.36
C GLU A 415 25.02 3.14 20.56
N ILE A 416 24.43 2.00 20.19
CA ILE A 416 23.13 1.98 19.49
C ILE A 416 22.02 2.49 20.42
N GLU A 417 22.00 2.06 21.68
CA GLU A 417 21.04 2.56 22.67
C GLU A 417 21.17 4.09 22.86
N ALA A 418 22.40 4.60 22.95
CA ALA A 418 22.65 6.05 23.05
C ALA A 418 22.12 6.79 21.80
N HIS A 419 22.37 6.26 20.61
CA HIS A 419 21.84 6.82 19.37
C HIS A 419 20.32 6.82 19.35
N PHE A 420 19.67 5.75 19.81
CA PHE A 420 18.21 5.70 19.88
C PHE A 420 17.66 6.79 20.82
N ILE A 421 18.24 6.94 22.01
CA ILE A 421 17.84 7.97 23.00
C ILE A 421 18.04 9.37 22.44
N ASP A 422 19.22 9.66 21.88
CA ASP A 422 19.58 10.98 21.39
C ASP A 422 18.73 11.39 20.17
N ASN A 423 18.23 10.42 19.40
CA ASN A 423 17.42 10.64 18.21
C ASN A 423 15.92 10.35 18.40
N ASN A 424 15.43 10.45 19.65
CA ASN A 424 14.00 10.42 19.98
C ASN A 424 13.27 9.10 19.64
N ASN A 425 13.95 7.96 19.79
CA ASN A 425 13.36 6.63 19.67
C ASN A 425 13.04 6.08 21.06
N TYR A 426 11.81 5.64 21.28
CA TYR A 426 11.39 5.10 22.59
C TYR A 426 10.10 4.29 22.51
N ALA A 427 9.80 3.56 23.59
CA ALA A 427 8.55 2.83 23.72
C ALA A 427 7.37 3.75 24.02
N ALA A 428 6.30 3.60 23.27
CA ALA A 428 5.00 4.19 23.59
C ALA A 428 3.89 3.24 23.18
N ASP A 429 2.83 3.15 23.98
CA ASP A 429 1.66 2.35 23.67
C ASP A 429 0.79 3.07 22.62
N PRO A 430 0.69 2.58 21.38
CA PRO A 430 -0.22 3.14 20.36
C PRO A 430 -1.70 3.07 20.74
N GLN A 431 -2.12 2.22 21.68
CA GLN A 431 -3.51 2.01 22.10
C GLN A 431 -4.47 1.62 20.95
N PHE A 432 -3.89 1.07 19.90
CA PHE A 432 -4.58 0.47 18.76
C PHE A 432 -4.84 -1.03 19.03
N ASP A 433 -5.74 -1.63 18.26
CA ASP A 433 -6.01 -3.06 18.35
C ASP A 433 -5.26 -3.76 17.23
N ALA A 434 -4.28 -4.60 17.57
CA ALA A 434 -3.46 -5.34 16.62
C ALA A 434 -3.59 -6.85 16.80
N ASP A 435 -4.39 -7.29 17.78
CA ASP A 435 -4.59 -8.71 18.06
C ASP A 435 -5.68 -9.26 17.14
N PHE A 436 -5.36 -10.26 16.33
CA PHE A 436 -6.34 -10.93 15.46
C PHE A 436 -6.28 -12.45 15.61
N THR A 437 -7.42 -13.08 15.33
CA THR A 437 -7.54 -14.53 15.15
C THR A 437 -7.94 -14.86 13.73
N SER A 438 -7.52 -16.03 13.25
CA SER A 438 -7.91 -16.53 11.94
C SER A 438 -8.43 -17.96 11.97
N GLU A 439 -9.28 -18.28 11.00
CA GLU A 439 -9.77 -19.63 10.69
C GLU A 439 -9.59 -19.87 9.19
N GLU A 440 -8.90 -20.95 8.81
CA GLU A 440 -8.60 -21.28 7.41
C GLU A 440 -8.01 -20.09 6.62
N GLY A 441 -7.09 -19.33 7.24
CA GLY A 441 -6.46 -18.16 6.62
C GLY A 441 -7.39 -16.96 6.41
N HIS A 442 -8.53 -16.88 7.10
CA HIS A 442 -9.42 -15.71 7.10
C HIS A 442 -9.46 -15.09 8.48
N ILE A 443 -9.40 -13.76 8.55
CA ILE A 443 -9.42 -13.02 9.80
C ILE A 443 -10.85 -13.00 10.36
N THR A 444 -10.97 -13.35 11.63
CA THR A 444 -12.24 -13.51 12.35
C THR A 444 -12.46 -12.44 13.41
N ASP A 445 -11.39 -11.73 13.78
CA ASP A 445 -11.41 -10.59 14.69
C ASP A 445 -10.57 -9.47 14.06
N ALA A 446 -11.23 -8.38 13.71
CA ALA A 446 -10.64 -7.31 12.92
C ALA A 446 -9.78 -6.38 13.79
N ILE A 447 -8.73 -5.83 13.18
CA ILE A 447 -7.80 -4.92 13.85
C ILE A 447 -8.12 -3.46 13.52
N ASN A 448 -7.59 -2.56 14.34
CA ASN A 448 -7.57 -1.13 14.07
C ASN A 448 -6.13 -0.64 14.12
N LEU A 449 -5.64 -0.18 12.98
CA LEU A 449 -4.25 0.25 12.81
C LEU A 449 -3.97 1.72 13.13
N ALA A 450 -5.00 2.50 13.49
CA ALA A 450 -4.85 3.91 13.80
C ALA A 450 -4.34 4.10 15.25
N PRO A 451 -3.14 4.68 15.45
CA PRO A 451 -2.67 5.01 16.79
C PRO A 451 -3.60 6.04 17.45
N SER A 452 -3.66 6.00 18.78
CA SER A 452 -4.37 7.01 19.56
C SER A 452 -3.82 8.41 19.32
N LEU A 453 -4.71 9.41 19.40
CA LEU A 453 -4.38 10.83 19.29
C LEU A 453 -3.70 11.31 20.59
N ASP A 454 -2.44 10.90 20.76
CA ASP A 454 -1.53 11.28 21.84
C ASP A 454 -0.26 11.93 21.27
N SER A 455 0.30 12.87 22.03
CA SER A 455 1.59 13.51 21.81
C SER A 455 2.74 12.56 21.44
N ASN A 456 2.72 11.31 21.94
CA ASN A 456 3.72 10.31 21.58
C ASN A 456 3.72 9.97 20.08
N PHE A 457 2.57 10.05 19.41
CA PHE A 457 2.39 9.68 18.00
C PHE A 457 2.29 10.89 17.08
N THR A 458 2.70 12.07 17.56
CA THR A 458 2.79 13.30 16.75
C THR A 458 4.23 13.56 16.30
N VAL A 459 4.40 14.07 15.08
CA VAL A 459 5.69 14.44 14.49
C VAL A 459 5.89 15.95 14.60
N THR A 460 6.97 16.36 15.25
CA THR A 460 7.35 17.77 15.37
C THR A 460 8.06 18.26 14.09
N PRO A 461 8.10 19.58 13.83
CA PRO A 461 8.70 20.12 12.60
C PRO A 461 10.17 19.75 12.34
N GLU A 462 10.93 19.34 13.35
CA GLU A 462 12.33 18.93 13.21
C GLU A 462 12.48 17.52 12.62
N PHE A 463 11.44 16.68 12.70
CA PHE A 463 11.41 15.32 12.17
C PHE A 463 10.55 15.20 10.90
N LEU A 464 10.04 16.33 10.38
CA LEU A 464 9.37 16.34 9.08
C LEU A 464 10.40 16.13 7.95
N PRO A 465 10.06 15.35 6.91
CA PRO A 465 10.95 15.15 5.78
C PRO A 465 11.26 16.49 5.08
N MET A 466 12.52 16.67 4.67
CA MET A 466 12.97 17.85 3.93
C MET A 466 12.89 17.67 2.41
N ASP A 467 13.00 16.43 1.93
CA ASP A 467 12.90 16.13 0.51
C ASP A 467 11.42 16.27 0.06
N PRO A 468 11.14 17.03 -1.00
CA PRO A 468 9.77 17.29 -1.48
C PRO A 468 9.08 16.05 -2.08
N TRP A 469 9.81 14.95 -2.31
CA TRP A 469 9.19 13.69 -2.70
C TRP A 469 8.26 13.20 -1.59
N PHE A 470 8.70 13.20 -0.33
CA PHE A 470 7.87 12.77 0.81
C PHE A 470 6.68 13.70 1.05
N ILE A 471 5.56 13.12 1.49
CA ILE A 471 4.40 13.86 1.97
C ILE A 471 4.63 14.21 3.44
N PRO A 472 4.73 15.49 3.82
CA PRO A 472 4.90 15.86 5.21
C PRO A 472 3.60 15.59 5.99
N VAL A 473 3.66 14.67 6.93
CA VAL A 473 2.56 14.34 7.86
C VAL A 473 3.01 14.54 9.30
N ASP A 474 2.07 14.88 10.17
CA ASP A 474 2.32 15.19 11.59
C ASP A 474 2.06 13.99 12.53
N TYR A 475 2.04 12.77 12.00
CA TYR A 475 1.83 11.53 12.75
C TYR A 475 2.92 10.48 12.52
N ILE A 476 3.11 9.61 13.51
CA ILE A 476 4.02 8.45 13.45
C ILE A 476 3.32 7.25 12.81
N GLY A 477 4.05 6.52 11.97
CA GLY A 477 3.57 5.32 11.31
C GLY A 477 2.91 5.59 9.96
N ALA A 478 2.44 4.52 9.33
CA ALA A 478 1.82 4.53 8.00
C ALA A 478 0.37 5.02 7.98
N PHE A 479 -0.29 5.06 9.15
CA PHE A 479 -1.72 5.38 9.29
C PHE A 479 -1.93 6.63 10.12
N ASN A 480 -2.90 7.43 9.71
CA ASN A 480 -3.26 8.64 10.41
C ASN A 480 -4.06 8.31 11.68
N THR A 481 -3.84 9.08 12.73
CA THR A 481 -4.56 8.99 14.02
C THR A 481 -6.07 9.28 13.91
N ASP A 482 -6.55 9.81 12.78
CA ASP A 482 -7.98 10.06 12.54
C ASP A 482 -8.78 8.80 12.14
N GLY A 483 -8.11 7.66 11.96
CA GLY A 483 -8.73 6.40 11.54
C GLY A 483 -8.75 6.17 10.03
N SER A 484 -8.23 7.10 9.22
CA SER A 484 -8.11 6.89 7.78
C SER A 484 -7.15 5.74 7.46
N ASN A 485 -7.62 4.83 6.59
CA ASN A 485 -6.87 3.65 6.19
C ASN A 485 -6.87 3.54 4.67
N TRP A 486 -5.70 3.78 4.07
CA TRP A 486 -5.49 3.75 2.63
C TRP A 486 -5.49 2.34 2.02
N LEU A 487 -5.52 1.29 2.84
CA LEU A 487 -5.70 -0.11 2.41
C LEU A 487 -7.17 -0.50 2.25
N THR A 488 -8.13 0.37 2.57
CA THR A 488 -9.57 0.03 2.44
C THR A 488 -10.07 0.18 1.00
N CYS A 489 -11.16 -0.51 0.66
CA CYS A 489 -11.89 -0.49 -0.61
C CYS A 489 -11.25 -1.21 -1.81
N TRP A 490 -9.96 -1.58 -1.77
CA TRP A 490 -9.27 -2.15 -2.94
C TRP A 490 -8.41 -3.38 -2.66
N THR A 491 -8.14 -3.67 -1.39
CA THR A 491 -7.17 -4.70 -1.00
C THR A 491 -7.79 -6.07 -0.80
N TYR A 492 -7.00 -7.10 -1.01
CA TYR A 492 -7.28 -8.46 -0.60
C TYR A 492 -7.19 -8.62 0.91
N ILE A 493 -6.30 -7.88 1.57
CA ILE A 493 -6.16 -7.87 3.03
C ILE A 493 -7.50 -7.50 3.70
N GLU A 494 -8.20 -6.50 3.17
CA GLU A 494 -9.54 -6.14 3.65
C GLU A 494 -10.58 -7.24 3.34
N GLN A 495 -10.52 -7.87 2.16
CA GLN A 495 -11.40 -9.00 1.80
C GLN A 495 -11.21 -10.21 2.71
N LEU A 496 -9.99 -10.43 3.22
CA LEU A 496 -9.68 -11.44 4.22
C LEU A 496 -10.19 -11.09 5.63
N GLY A 497 -10.75 -9.90 5.83
CA GLY A 497 -11.40 -9.46 7.07
C GLY A 497 -10.51 -8.65 8.03
N LEU A 498 -9.30 -8.25 7.62
CA LEU A 498 -8.35 -7.61 8.54
C LEU A 498 -8.92 -6.31 9.16
N PHE A 499 -9.71 -5.55 8.39
CA PHE A 499 -10.26 -4.26 8.82
C PHE A 499 -11.77 -4.28 9.10
N GLY A 500 -12.34 -5.46 9.31
CA GLY A 500 -13.78 -5.65 9.58
C GLY A 500 -14.51 -6.29 8.43
N GLU A 501 -15.85 -6.24 8.45
CA GLU A 501 -16.66 -6.71 7.33
C GLU A 501 -16.31 -5.90 6.08
N TRP A 502 -15.88 -6.60 5.03
CA TRP A 502 -15.63 -5.99 3.72
C TRP A 502 -16.92 -5.34 3.21
N VAL A 503 -16.86 -4.03 2.95
CA VAL A 503 -17.97 -3.30 2.34
C VAL A 503 -17.72 -3.26 0.84
N ASP A 504 -18.44 -4.10 0.10
CA ASP A 504 -18.37 -4.18 -1.35
C ASP A 504 -18.52 -2.80 -2.02
N PRO A 505 -17.53 -2.28 -2.76
CA PRO A 505 -17.65 -1.01 -3.47
C PRO A 505 -18.74 -1.00 -4.54
N GLU A 506 -19.20 -2.17 -5.06
CA GLU A 506 -20.39 -2.25 -5.91
C GLU A 506 -21.71 -2.03 -5.15
N VAL A 507 -21.69 -2.17 -3.81
CA VAL A 507 -22.84 -1.99 -2.91
C VAL A 507 -22.76 -0.66 -2.14
N VAL A 508 -21.68 0.11 -2.30
CA VAL A 508 -21.55 1.43 -1.69
C VAL A 508 -22.41 2.44 -2.43
N LEU A 509 -23.50 2.89 -1.79
CA LEU A 509 -24.22 4.06 -2.24
C LEU A 509 -23.51 5.31 -1.70
N ALA A 510 -22.62 5.88 -2.52
CA ALA A 510 -21.96 7.14 -2.22
C ALA A 510 -22.99 8.29 -2.23
N GLY A 511 -22.94 9.15 -1.21
CA GLY A 511 -23.78 10.33 -1.11
C GLY A 511 -23.68 10.97 0.26
N CYS A 512 -24.33 12.12 0.46
CA CYS A 512 -24.24 12.80 1.73
C CYS A 512 -24.89 12.01 2.87
N THR A 513 -24.12 11.71 3.92
CA THR A 513 -24.56 10.89 5.08
C THR A 513 -25.06 11.73 6.26
N TYR A 514 -24.83 13.04 6.25
CA TYR A 514 -25.27 13.96 7.31
C TYR A 514 -26.74 14.33 7.15
N ASP A 515 -27.58 13.96 8.13
CA ASP A 515 -29.03 14.21 8.15
C ASP A 515 -29.41 15.70 8.09
N PHE A 516 -28.50 16.60 8.46
CA PHE A 516 -28.67 18.04 8.38
C PHE A 516 -28.33 18.64 7.00
N ALA A 517 -27.74 17.88 6.08
CA ALA A 517 -27.41 18.39 4.76
C ALA A 517 -28.64 18.42 3.85
N CYS A 518 -28.65 19.38 2.93
CA CYS A 518 -29.75 19.59 1.99
C CYS A 518 -29.87 18.47 0.95
N ASN A 519 -28.76 17.81 0.64
CA ASN A 519 -28.67 16.66 -0.24
C ASN A 519 -28.46 15.34 0.53
N TYR A 520 -28.87 15.28 1.80
CA TYR A 520 -28.84 14.06 2.59
C TYR A 520 -29.49 12.89 1.84
N ASN A 521 -28.77 11.78 1.74
CA ASN A 521 -29.25 10.53 1.16
C ASN A 521 -29.34 9.46 2.26
N PRO A 522 -30.54 9.08 2.71
CA PRO A 522 -30.69 8.10 3.79
C PRO A 522 -30.27 6.68 3.39
N GLU A 523 -30.10 6.41 2.09
CA GLU A 523 -29.60 5.14 1.59
C GLU A 523 -28.07 5.16 1.41
N ALA A 524 -27.41 6.31 1.59
CA ALA A 524 -25.97 6.41 1.44
C ALA A 524 -25.24 5.71 2.58
N THR A 525 -24.28 4.86 2.25
CA THR A 525 -23.47 4.10 3.20
C THR A 525 -22.07 4.69 3.38
N VAL A 526 -21.64 5.58 2.48
CA VAL A 526 -20.34 6.28 2.53
C VAL A 526 -20.54 7.74 2.13
N ASP A 527 -19.94 8.64 2.92
CA ASP A 527 -19.93 10.08 2.64
C ASP A 527 -18.98 10.39 1.48
N ASP A 528 -19.47 11.02 0.43
CA ASP A 528 -18.69 11.35 -0.78
C ASP A 528 -18.17 12.80 -0.78
N GLY A 529 -18.28 13.49 0.36
CA GLY A 529 -17.96 14.91 0.47
C GLY A 529 -18.90 15.83 -0.33
N SER A 530 -19.99 15.31 -0.90
CA SER A 530 -20.97 16.11 -1.65
C SER A 530 -21.92 16.90 -0.75
N CYS A 531 -21.88 16.69 0.57
CA CYS A 531 -22.77 17.33 1.53
C CYS A 531 -22.78 18.85 1.39
N GLU A 532 -23.94 19.40 1.06
CA GLU A 532 -24.14 20.83 0.96
C GLU A 532 -25.26 21.27 1.90
N VAL A 533 -25.06 22.41 2.55
CA VAL A 533 -25.93 22.93 3.61
C VAL A 533 -26.57 24.26 3.22
N THR A 534 -26.50 24.63 1.95
CA THR A 534 -26.81 25.99 1.48
C THR A 534 -28.06 26.08 0.63
N THR A 535 -28.38 25.08 -0.19
CA THR A 535 -29.51 25.21 -1.13
C THR A 535 -30.87 25.09 -0.46
N CYS A 536 -30.93 24.45 0.71
CA CYS A 536 -32.12 24.34 1.56
C CYS A 536 -32.04 25.23 2.81
N ALA A 537 -31.03 26.10 2.91
CA ALA A 537 -30.94 27.08 3.99
C ALA A 537 -31.70 28.36 3.60
N GLY A 538 -32.41 28.94 4.57
CA GLY A 538 -33.21 30.14 4.37
C GLY A 538 -33.98 30.48 5.63
N CYS A 539 -34.75 31.57 5.61
CA CYS A 539 -35.46 31.99 6.82
C CYS A 539 -36.60 31.01 7.18
N ILE A 540 -36.49 30.33 8.33
CA ILE A 540 -37.51 29.38 8.80
C ILE A 540 -38.58 30.00 9.71
N TRP A 541 -38.49 31.30 10.03
CA TRP A 541 -39.43 31.96 10.93
C TRP A 541 -40.69 32.42 10.20
N PRO A 542 -41.89 31.86 10.51
CA PRO A 542 -43.13 32.16 9.77
C PRO A 542 -43.56 33.64 9.83
N GLU A 543 -43.04 34.39 10.80
CA GLU A 543 -43.33 35.81 10.99
C GLU A 543 -42.39 36.75 10.21
N ALA A 544 -41.33 36.22 9.59
CA ALA A 544 -40.42 37.01 8.77
C ALA A 544 -41.01 37.30 7.39
N THR A 545 -40.70 38.48 6.85
CA THR A 545 -41.11 38.91 5.50
C THR A 545 -40.45 38.10 4.38
N ASN A 546 -39.34 37.44 4.66
CA ASN A 546 -38.65 36.52 3.75
C ASN A 546 -38.70 35.06 4.22
N TYR A 547 -39.72 34.70 5.01
CA TYR A 547 -39.96 33.30 5.39
C TYR A 547 -39.98 32.39 4.14
N ASP A 548 -39.17 31.35 4.17
CA ASP A 548 -39.10 30.31 3.16
C ASP A 548 -39.62 28.99 3.74
N PRO A 549 -40.82 28.53 3.35
CA PRO A 549 -41.35 27.25 3.82
C PRO A 549 -40.62 26.02 3.26
N SER A 550 -39.73 26.20 2.29
CA SER A 550 -38.86 25.14 1.75
C SER A 550 -37.50 25.07 2.42
N ALA A 551 -37.14 26.06 3.26
CA ALA A 551 -35.93 26.02 4.04
C ALA A 551 -36.04 25.00 5.19
N LEU A 552 -35.01 24.19 5.37
CA LEU A 552 -34.91 23.21 6.44
C LEU A 552 -34.27 23.80 7.71
N TRP A 553 -33.40 24.81 7.55
CA TRP A 553 -32.66 25.45 8.64
C TRP A 553 -32.45 26.95 8.41
N ASP A 554 -32.37 27.72 9.50
CA ASP A 554 -32.21 29.17 9.48
C ASP A 554 -30.78 29.58 9.09
N ASP A 555 -30.63 30.37 8.03
CA ASP A 555 -29.36 30.95 7.60
C ASP A 555 -29.07 32.33 8.24
N GLY A 556 -29.94 32.78 9.15
CA GLY A 556 -29.84 34.09 9.77
C GLY A 556 -30.29 35.24 8.87
N SER A 557 -30.87 34.94 7.69
CA SER A 557 -31.37 35.96 6.76
C SER A 557 -32.75 36.51 7.16
N CYS A 558 -33.41 35.98 8.19
CA CYS A 558 -34.77 36.35 8.58
C CYS A 558 -34.95 37.87 8.79
N GLN A 559 -35.80 38.46 7.95
CA GLN A 559 -36.22 39.85 7.99
C GLN A 559 -37.56 39.93 8.71
N LEU A 560 -37.57 40.31 9.98
CA LEU A 560 -38.81 40.54 10.69
C LEU A 560 -39.43 41.88 10.26
N PRO A 561 -40.75 41.96 9.97
CA PRO A 561 -41.40 43.23 9.70
C PRO A 561 -41.26 44.12 10.94
N ILE A 562 -40.74 45.33 10.75
CA ILE A 562 -40.57 46.32 11.82
C ILE A 562 -41.95 46.81 12.27
N ALA A 563 -42.61 46.04 13.12
CA ALA A 563 -43.79 46.48 13.83
C ALA A 563 -43.32 47.31 15.04
N SER A 564 -43.60 48.61 14.99
CA SER A 564 -43.12 49.67 15.87
C SER A 564 -43.68 49.65 17.30
N SER A 565 -43.69 48.49 17.96
CA SER A 565 -43.81 48.38 19.41
C SER A 565 -43.51 46.95 19.82
N CYS A 566 -42.24 46.66 20.13
CA CYS A 566 -41.91 45.51 20.97
C CYS A 566 -42.18 45.95 22.42
N PRO A 567 -43.22 45.42 23.09
CA PRO A 567 -43.52 45.82 24.48
C PRO A 567 -42.36 45.56 25.46
N GLU A 568 -41.45 44.66 25.08
CA GLU A 568 -40.28 44.25 25.83
C GLU A 568 -39.04 45.13 25.57
N ASP A 569 -39.06 45.99 24.55
CA ASP A 569 -38.10 47.09 24.36
C ASP A 569 -38.56 48.28 25.23
N ILE A 570 -38.32 48.13 26.54
CA ILE A 570 -38.81 49.04 27.57
C ILE A 570 -38.13 50.41 27.42
N ASN A 571 -36.89 50.44 26.94
CA ASN A 571 -36.12 51.67 26.78
C ASN A 571 -36.28 52.34 25.39
N GLN A 572 -36.93 51.66 24.43
CA GLN A 572 -37.20 52.09 23.07
C GLN A 572 -35.95 52.35 22.22
N ASP A 573 -34.87 51.59 22.44
CA ASP A 573 -33.62 51.68 21.67
C ASP A 573 -33.60 50.79 20.42
N GLY A 574 -34.65 49.99 20.21
CA GLY A 574 -34.81 49.09 19.08
C GLY A 574 -34.23 47.70 19.31
N GLN A 575 -33.79 47.37 20.53
CA GLN A 575 -33.33 46.05 20.92
C GLN A 575 -33.99 45.62 22.22
N VAL A 576 -34.17 44.31 22.43
CA VAL A 576 -34.52 43.75 23.75
C VAL A 576 -33.26 43.13 24.32
N ASN A 577 -32.59 43.83 25.23
CA ASN A 577 -31.31 43.38 25.76
C ASN A 577 -31.21 43.59 27.28
N THR A 578 -30.00 43.42 27.82
CA THR A 578 -29.73 43.57 29.26
C THR A 578 -30.18 44.93 29.80
N GLY A 579 -30.17 45.98 28.97
CA GLY A 579 -30.67 47.31 29.32
C GLY A 579 -32.15 47.29 29.71
N ASP A 580 -33.00 46.67 28.92
CA ASP A 580 -34.45 46.54 29.19
C ASP A 580 -34.72 45.68 30.41
N LEU A 581 -33.98 44.58 30.53
CA LEU A 581 -34.10 43.67 31.69
C LEU A 581 -33.75 44.39 32.99
N LEU A 582 -32.68 45.19 33.01
CA LEU A 582 -32.30 45.97 34.18
C LEU A 582 -33.32 47.05 34.52
N MET A 583 -33.93 47.68 33.51
CA MET A 583 -35.03 48.61 33.72
C MET A 583 -36.27 47.92 34.31
N PHE A 584 -36.65 46.76 33.78
CA PHE A 584 -37.74 45.96 34.34
C PHE A 584 -37.47 45.59 35.79
N LEU A 585 -36.29 45.02 36.09
CA LEU A 585 -35.92 44.60 37.44
C LEU A 585 -35.82 45.77 38.42
N GLY A 586 -35.41 46.96 37.95
CA GLY A 586 -35.41 48.18 38.74
C GLY A 586 -36.82 48.68 39.10
N ALA A 587 -37.82 48.41 38.25
CA ALA A 587 -39.22 48.74 38.51
C ALA A 587 -40.02 47.58 39.13
N PHE A 588 -39.46 46.37 39.13
CA PHE A 588 -40.12 45.15 39.56
C PHE A 588 -40.50 45.22 41.05
N GLY A 589 -41.80 45.13 41.32
CA GLY A 589 -42.34 45.21 42.68
C GLY A 589 -42.65 46.63 43.18
N MET A 590 -42.42 47.67 42.38
CA MET A 590 -42.95 49.00 42.68
C MET A 590 -44.47 49.03 42.49
N ILE A 591 -45.18 49.71 43.39
CA ILE A 591 -46.62 49.95 43.22
C ILE A 591 -46.78 51.06 42.19
N CYS A 592 -47.44 50.74 41.07
CA CYS A 592 -47.79 51.70 40.02
C CYS A 592 -48.91 52.63 40.56
N PRO A 593 -48.68 53.94 40.76
CA PRO A 593 -49.71 54.86 41.24
C PRO A 593 -50.78 55.18 40.20
#